data_AF-A0A2I7KGR8-F1
#
_entry.id   AF-A0A2I7KGR8-F1
#
_cell.length_a   1.000
_cell.length_b   1.000
_cell.length_c   1.000
_cell.angle_alpha   90.00
_cell.angle_beta   90.00
_cell.angle_gamma   90.00
#
_symmetry.space_group_name_H-M   'P 1'
#
loop_
_entity.id
_entity.type
_entity.pdbx_description
1 polymer ?
#
loop_
_entity_poly.entity_id
_entity_poly.type
_entity_poly.pdbx_seq_one_letter_code
_entity_poly.pdbx_strand_id
1 'polypeptide(L)'
;MRPIARNRTKRNEIEQCKVLVKHGKFYVPPPGDDRDFKQLFEYLASVGAGRKVGEDGNAVGPWTPELLAQAISQIDSNEKGVDLRTVQLWFQSNDKGIGADNILWLARIFGCGDPEATLQWRAELSAANRRLAAKRKDKKSSKQVASLRPEDDLSTKSADHVSTERNNDGRISGPRFNLAQKTESIFGSQSSMALPLVIFTGACALALIAFTLNIHSVLYAPEGGHTKQVGFLWAPNWTIVFIALLPLFLSLLIELLRCWKEEWRPELVTLGDPASASDSWEYRLRAASYIFWTTFFITVVLASVYNWTATHLTPLLNGDTGSWPVDWGRIAIVRPELISVPSAIAFSGMVFLYNGFAAYFFFAGHILLHLMKHDYLGLAKRLDNRLDTETGREFQSISLSLMYGIYRCTALGVVITIMMKLQSSFLQSDSSNLITWLVADVQSLFETHHYAGSRKLSFGIAPGFYYSFFCLLAIVGVFANASIKIRWMMGRLEVNQIDRRFFSPWAIMDGSMALLVISYFLIGAVPGFSIFLLFTLVVTGYLLTKPASPWGQHSRYERQT
;
A
#
# COMPACT_ATOMS: atom_id res chain seq x y z
N MET A 1 -25.42 83.81 7.64
CA MET A 1 -25.09 82.83 8.69
C MET A 1 -25.52 81.44 8.25
N ARG A 2 -24.58 80.62 7.78
CA ARG A 2 -24.49 79.16 8.03
C ARG A 2 -23.32 78.63 7.18
N PRO A 3 -22.25 78.16 7.82
CA PRO A 3 -21.11 77.53 7.17
C PRO A 3 -21.38 76.01 6.97
N ILE A 4 -20.36 75.29 6.54
CA ILE A 4 -20.19 73.82 6.67
C ILE A 4 -20.71 72.98 5.47
N ALA A 5 -20.31 73.32 4.24
CA ALA A 5 -20.27 72.33 3.13
C ALA A 5 -18.85 71.74 2.93
N ARG A 6 -17.79 72.43 3.37
CA ARG A 6 -16.39 71.98 3.22
C ARG A 6 -15.95 70.90 4.22
N ASN A 7 -16.75 70.66 5.28
CA ASN A 7 -16.43 69.70 6.34
C ASN A 7 -17.02 68.30 6.10
N ARG A 8 -18.08 68.14 5.28
CA ARG A 8 -18.63 66.81 4.98
C ARG A 8 -17.77 66.04 3.98
N THR A 9 -17.26 66.68 2.94
CA THR A 9 -16.35 66.04 1.97
C THR A 9 -15.03 65.68 2.63
N LYS A 10 -14.43 66.61 3.40
CA LYS A 10 -13.24 66.30 4.21
C LYS A 10 -13.50 65.23 5.27
N ARG A 11 -14.65 65.21 5.94
CA ARG A 11 -14.98 64.16 6.93
C ARG A 11 -15.19 62.80 6.26
N ASN A 12 -15.81 62.74 5.08
CA ASN A 12 -15.96 61.50 4.31
C ASN A 12 -14.63 61.02 3.71
N GLU A 13 -13.74 61.91 3.25
CA GLU A 13 -12.38 61.58 2.82
C GLU A 13 -11.52 61.11 4.02
N ILE A 14 -11.65 61.74 5.19
CA ILE A 14 -10.96 61.33 6.43
C ILE A 14 -11.52 59.99 6.95
N GLU A 15 -12.82 59.72 6.79
CA GLU A 15 -13.42 58.43 7.15
C GLU A 15 -13.02 57.33 6.15
N GLN A 16 -13.00 57.59 4.84
CA GLN A 16 -12.51 56.63 3.84
C GLN A 16 -11.00 56.38 3.97
N CYS A 17 -10.18 57.39 4.25
CA CYS A 17 -8.76 57.21 4.58
C CYS A 17 -8.55 56.46 5.89
N LYS A 18 -9.44 56.59 6.89
CA LYS A 18 -9.41 55.77 8.11
C LYS A 18 -9.80 54.31 7.86
N VAL A 19 -10.70 54.03 6.93
CA VAL A 19 -11.14 52.66 6.60
C VAL A 19 -10.03 51.86 5.91
N LEU A 20 -9.09 52.53 5.23
CA LEU A 20 -7.96 51.93 4.54
C LEU A 20 -6.67 51.89 5.38
N VAL A 21 -6.74 52.23 6.67
CA VAL A 21 -5.58 52.13 7.58
C VAL A 21 -5.97 51.35 8.85
N LYS A 22 -5.44 50.13 8.96
CA LYS A 22 -5.59 49.28 10.16
C LYS A 22 -4.25 49.10 10.85
N HIS A 23 -4.18 49.32 12.16
CA HIS A 23 -2.95 49.22 12.96
C HIS A 23 -1.72 49.95 12.36
N GLY A 24 -1.93 51.15 11.78
CA GLY A 24 -0.86 51.94 11.15
C GLY A 24 -0.32 51.35 9.83
N LYS A 25 -1.02 50.36 9.27
CA LYS A 25 -0.70 49.70 8.00
C LYS A 25 -1.81 49.91 6.97
N PHE A 26 -1.42 49.98 5.71
CA PHE A 26 -2.32 50.18 4.58
C PHE A 26 -3.16 48.92 4.35
N TYR A 27 -4.46 49.03 4.56
CA TYR A 27 -5.42 47.93 4.47
C TYR A 27 -6.19 48.00 3.16
N VAL A 28 -6.22 46.86 2.46
CA VAL A 28 -7.07 46.66 1.29
C VAL A 28 -8.11 45.58 1.66
N PRO A 29 -9.42 45.81 1.45
CA PRO A 29 -10.41 44.78 1.68
C PRO A 29 -10.32 43.66 0.62
N PRO A 30 -10.62 42.40 0.97
CA PRO A 30 -10.69 41.31 0.00
C PRO A 30 -11.70 41.62 -1.11
N PRO A 31 -11.31 41.52 -2.39
CA PRO A 31 -12.18 41.92 -3.50
C PRO A 31 -13.33 40.92 -3.77
N GLY A 32 -13.18 39.66 -3.35
CA GLY A 32 -14.17 38.60 -3.61
C GLY A 32 -14.39 38.30 -5.10
N ASP A 33 -13.43 38.67 -5.95
CA ASP A 33 -13.51 38.50 -7.40
C ASP A 33 -12.93 37.14 -7.84
N ASP A 34 -12.99 36.83 -9.14
CA ASP A 34 -12.56 35.53 -9.68
C ASP A 34 -11.05 35.42 -9.97
N ARG A 35 -10.22 36.33 -9.46
CA ARG A 35 -8.77 36.29 -9.68
C ARG A 35 -8.17 35.00 -9.12
N ASP A 36 -7.18 34.47 -9.84
CA ASP A 36 -6.33 33.40 -9.32
C ASP A 36 -5.28 33.97 -8.35
N PHE A 37 -4.66 33.09 -7.56
CA PHE A 37 -3.72 33.51 -6.52
C PHE A 37 -2.60 34.43 -7.05
N LYS A 38 -2.11 34.21 -8.28
CA LYS A 38 -0.99 34.99 -8.83
C LYS A 38 -1.42 36.42 -9.12
N GLN A 39 -2.58 36.58 -9.76
CA GLN A 39 -3.14 37.89 -10.06
C GLN A 39 -3.52 38.67 -8.80
N LEU A 40 -4.09 37.99 -7.81
CA LEU A 40 -4.47 38.60 -6.54
C LEU A 40 -3.23 39.01 -5.73
N PHE A 41 -2.23 38.14 -5.66
CA PHE A 41 -0.97 38.42 -4.95
C PHE A 41 -0.19 39.57 -5.60
N GLU A 42 -0.07 39.59 -6.93
CA GLU A 42 0.61 40.65 -7.67
C GLU A 42 -0.05 42.02 -7.45
N TYR A 43 -1.39 42.06 -7.47
CA TYR A 43 -2.13 43.27 -7.09
C TYR A 43 -1.79 43.71 -5.67
N LEU A 44 -1.93 42.84 -4.66
CA LEU A 44 -1.67 43.22 -3.26
C LEU A 44 -0.20 43.62 -3.02
N ALA A 45 0.73 42.95 -3.69
CA ALA A 45 2.14 43.28 -3.65
C ALA A 45 2.41 44.66 -4.25
N SER A 46 1.81 44.98 -5.40
CA SER A 46 2.00 46.27 -6.07
C SER A 46 1.38 47.45 -5.31
N VAL A 47 0.19 47.28 -4.72
CA VAL A 47 -0.44 48.35 -3.90
C VAL A 47 0.18 48.44 -2.50
N GLY A 48 1.03 47.50 -2.10
CA GLY A 48 1.71 47.53 -0.80
C GLY A 48 0.79 47.23 0.39
N ALA A 49 -0.25 46.40 0.20
CA ALA A 49 -1.18 46.02 1.27
C ALA A 49 -0.43 45.43 2.48
N GLY A 50 -0.74 45.89 3.69
CA GLY A 50 -0.06 45.47 4.93
C GLY A 50 1.27 46.18 5.23
N ARG A 51 1.75 47.09 4.36
CA ARG A 51 2.90 47.94 4.67
C ARG A 51 2.51 49.13 5.53
N LYS A 52 3.50 49.73 6.21
CA LYS A 52 3.31 50.99 6.93
C LYS A 52 2.83 52.08 5.97
N VAL A 53 2.02 52.98 6.50
CA VAL A 53 1.46 54.11 5.76
C VAL A 53 2.44 55.29 5.80
N GLY A 54 2.65 55.96 4.65
CA GLY A 54 3.44 57.18 4.52
C GLY A 54 2.66 58.43 4.90
N GLU A 55 3.30 59.60 4.84
CA GLU A 55 2.68 60.89 5.18
C GLU A 55 1.51 61.27 4.25
N ASP A 56 1.42 60.64 3.08
CA ASP A 56 0.40 60.82 2.03
C ASP A 56 -0.83 59.91 2.20
N GLY A 57 -0.85 59.03 3.20
CA GLY A 57 -1.95 58.08 3.44
C GLY A 57 -1.89 56.80 2.60
N ASN A 58 -0.86 56.64 1.76
CA ASN A 58 -0.63 55.42 0.96
C ASN A 58 0.43 54.52 1.62
N ALA A 59 0.56 53.28 1.12
CA ALA A 59 1.67 52.41 1.53
C ALA A 59 3.03 53.05 1.15
N VAL A 60 4.07 52.80 1.96
CA VAL A 60 5.48 53.25 1.73
C VAL A 60 6.13 52.59 0.48
N GLY A 61 5.33 52.09 -0.47
CA GLY A 61 5.73 51.47 -1.74
C GLY A 61 5.23 50.02 -1.89
N PRO A 62 5.55 49.33 -3.00
CA PRO A 62 5.17 47.94 -3.21
C PRO A 62 5.96 46.97 -2.32
N TRP A 63 5.52 45.72 -2.23
CA TRP A 63 6.31 44.63 -1.64
C TRP A 63 7.37 44.14 -2.64
N THR A 64 8.61 44.03 -2.17
CA THR A 64 9.65 43.22 -2.84
C THR A 64 9.77 41.86 -2.16
N PRO A 65 10.33 40.83 -2.83
CA PRO A 65 10.53 39.52 -2.22
C PRO A 65 11.31 39.57 -0.91
N GLU A 66 12.34 40.42 -0.83
CA GLU A 66 13.21 40.59 0.33
C GLU A 66 12.46 41.21 1.50
N LEU A 67 11.71 42.30 1.24
CA LEU A 67 10.91 42.98 2.25
C LEU A 67 9.81 42.07 2.80
N LEU A 68 9.16 41.30 1.93
CA LEU A 68 8.07 40.41 2.34
C LEU A 68 8.59 39.19 3.11
N ALA A 69 9.71 38.60 2.70
CA ALA A 69 10.36 37.51 3.44
C ALA A 69 10.78 37.96 4.85
N GLN A 70 11.34 39.16 4.96
CA GLN A 70 11.70 39.76 6.24
C GLN A 70 10.46 40.02 7.11
N ALA A 71 9.39 40.57 6.53
CA ALA A 71 8.16 40.86 7.27
C ALA A 71 7.46 39.59 7.78
N ILE A 72 7.48 38.49 7.02
CA ILE A 72 6.94 37.19 7.46
C ILE A 72 7.79 36.59 8.58
N SER A 73 9.11 36.79 8.53
CA SER A 73 10.04 36.27 9.54
C SER A 73 10.01 37.06 10.85
N GLN A 74 9.46 38.28 10.85
CA GLN A 74 9.26 39.12 12.03
C GLN A 74 7.93 38.87 12.76
N ILE A 75 7.13 37.90 12.31
CA ILE A 75 5.88 37.53 13.00
C ILE A 75 6.25 36.61 14.18
N ASP A 76 5.95 37.03 15.42
CA ASP A 76 6.33 36.31 16.66
C ASP A 76 5.94 34.83 16.71
N SER A 77 4.92 34.42 15.94
CA SER A 77 4.47 33.03 15.85
C SER A 77 5.25 32.18 14.83
N ASN A 78 6.29 32.71 14.19
CA ASN A 78 7.03 32.06 13.11
C ASN A 78 8.53 31.90 13.45
N GLU A 79 8.86 30.97 14.35
CA GLU A 79 10.25 30.69 14.77
C GLU A 79 11.20 30.26 13.62
N LYS A 80 10.64 29.74 12.52
CA LYS A 80 11.41 29.21 11.38
C LYS A 80 11.64 30.24 10.27
N GLY A 81 10.92 31.37 10.28
CA GLY A 81 10.93 32.34 9.19
C GLY A 81 10.39 31.77 7.87
N VAL A 82 10.56 32.52 6.79
CA VAL A 82 10.29 32.05 5.43
C VAL A 82 11.53 32.26 4.58
N ASP A 83 11.92 31.22 3.84
CA ASP A 83 13.07 31.27 2.95
C ASP A 83 12.82 32.24 1.77
N LEU A 84 13.82 33.09 1.48
CA LEU A 84 13.73 34.13 0.44
C LEU A 84 13.42 33.52 -0.93
N ARG A 85 14.01 32.37 -1.27
CA ARG A 85 13.78 31.70 -2.56
C ARG A 85 12.33 31.26 -2.70
N THR A 86 11.68 30.89 -1.59
CA THR A 86 10.24 30.56 -1.57
C THR A 86 9.39 31.79 -1.90
N VAL A 87 9.71 32.97 -1.36
CA VAL A 87 8.97 34.22 -1.67
C VAL A 87 9.22 34.67 -3.10
N GLN A 88 10.45 34.57 -3.60
CA GLN A 88 10.78 34.90 -5.00
C GLN A 88 9.94 34.07 -5.99
N LEU A 89 9.66 32.80 -5.69
CA LEU A 89 8.77 31.96 -6.49
C LEU A 89 7.32 32.46 -6.52
N TRP A 90 6.87 33.23 -5.54
CA TRP A 90 5.52 33.81 -5.52
C TRP A 90 5.40 34.98 -6.48
N PHE A 91 6.44 35.81 -6.59
CA PHE A 91 6.51 36.94 -7.53
C PHE A 91 6.73 36.52 -8.99
N GLN A 92 7.27 35.33 -9.24
CA GLN A 92 7.42 34.82 -10.60
C GLN A 92 6.08 34.44 -11.24
N SER A 93 5.93 34.75 -12.53
CA SER A 93 4.82 34.31 -13.38
C SER A 93 4.90 32.79 -13.64
N ASN A 94 4.40 32.01 -12.68
CA ASN A 94 4.38 30.55 -12.74
C ASN A 94 3.03 30.00 -12.26
N ASP A 95 2.75 28.73 -12.58
CA ASP A 95 1.52 28.04 -12.19
C ASP A 95 1.67 27.33 -10.82
N LYS A 96 2.57 27.81 -9.94
CA LYS A 96 2.79 27.24 -8.60
C LYS A 96 1.99 28.04 -7.56
N GLY A 97 1.11 27.34 -6.86
CA GLY A 97 0.41 27.87 -5.69
C GLY A 97 1.28 27.87 -4.44
N ILE A 98 0.68 28.28 -3.32
CA ILE A 98 1.35 28.40 -2.02
C ILE A 98 0.78 27.43 -0.98
N GLY A 99 1.61 27.05 -0.02
CA GLY A 99 1.21 26.18 1.10
C GLY A 99 0.31 26.88 2.12
N ALA A 100 -0.42 26.09 2.91
CA ALA A 100 -1.40 26.61 3.88
C ALA A 100 -0.79 27.51 4.97
N ASP A 101 0.40 27.17 5.45
CA ASP A 101 1.11 27.98 6.46
C ASP A 101 1.52 29.35 5.89
N ASN A 102 1.96 29.37 4.63
CA ASN A 102 2.30 30.61 3.93
C ASN A 102 1.07 31.48 3.61
N ILE A 103 -0.09 30.85 3.33
CA ILE A 103 -1.37 31.58 3.23
C ILE A 103 -1.70 32.26 4.55
N LEU A 104 -1.50 31.58 5.68
CA LEU A 104 -1.75 32.15 7.00
C LEU A 104 -0.84 33.37 7.26
N TRP A 105 0.45 33.28 6.93
CA TRP A 105 1.37 34.40 7.10
C TRP A 105 1.02 35.59 6.22
N LEU A 106 0.71 35.37 4.95
CA LEU A 106 0.27 36.43 4.05
C LEU A 106 -1.05 37.05 4.51
N ALA A 107 -1.99 36.24 4.99
CA ALA A 107 -3.25 36.75 5.53
C ALA A 107 -3.04 37.64 6.75
N ARG A 108 -2.08 37.33 7.63
CA ARG A 108 -1.72 38.19 8.76
C ARG A 108 -1.08 39.51 8.32
N ILE A 109 -0.26 39.48 7.27
CA ILE A 109 0.36 40.68 6.70
C ILE A 109 -0.71 41.58 6.05
N PHE A 110 -1.51 41.04 5.12
CA PHE A 110 -2.53 41.80 4.39
C PHE A 110 -3.74 42.18 5.26
N GLY A 111 -4.03 41.39 6.29
CA GLY A 111 -4.99 41.73 7.34
C GLY A 111 -4.48 42.75 8.37
N CYS A 112 -3.27 43.30 8.19
CA CYS A 112 -2.66 44.29 9.08
C CYS A 112 -2.61 43.84 10.57
N GLY A 113 -2.52 42.53 10.83
CA GLY A 113 -2.56 41.97 12.19
C GLY A 113 -3.92 41.99 12.88
N ASP A 114 -4.98 42.48 12.24
CA ASP A 114 -6.35 42.43 12.74
C ASP A 114 -6.92 41.00 12.61
N PRO A 115 -7.41 40.35 13.69
CA PRO A 115 -7.87 38.96 13.64
C PRO A 115 -9.00 38.74 12.62
N GLU A 116 -9.96 39.65 12.53
CA GLU A 116 -11.10 39.53 11.63
C GLU A 116 -10.69 39.71 10.16
N ALA A 117 -9.90 40.76 9.86
CA ALA A 117 -9.36 40.95 8.53
C ALA A 117 -8.43 39.80 8.10
N THR A 118 -7.69 39.21 9.04
CA THR A 118 -6.83 38.05 8.79
C THR A 118 -7.66 36.84 8.40
N LEU A 119 -8.80 36.59 9.05
CA LEU A 119 -9.71 35.49 8.69
C LEU A 119 -10.29 35.68 7.29
N GLN A 120 -10.71 36.90 6.95
CA GLN A 120 -11.25 37.23 5.63
C GLN A 120 -10.17 37.05 4.54
N TRP A 121 -8.96 37.58 4.77
CA TRP A 121 -7.84 37.40 3.85
C TRP A 121 -7.40 35.94 3.72
N ARG A 122 -7.46 35.17 4.80
CA ARG A 122 -7.15 33.73 4.76
C ARG A 122 -8.16 32.97 3.89
N ALA A 123 -9.45 33.29 4.01
CA ALA A 123 -10.49 32.69 3.18
C ALA A 123 -10.28 33.02 1.70
N GLU A 124 -10.05 34.29 1.39
CA GLU A 124 -9.87 34.76 0.01
C GLU A 124 -8.61 34.20 -0.65
N LEU A 125 -7.45 34.27 0.02
CA LEU A 125 -6.20 33.70 -0.50
C LEU A 125 -6.31 32.18 -0.71
N SER A 126 -7.04 31.49 0.17
CA SER A 126 -7.29 30.06 0.03
C SER A 126 -8.20 29.75 -1.17
N ALA A 127 -9.21 30.59 -1.43
CA ALA A 127 -10.08 30.47 -2.60
C ALA A 127 -9.31 30.74 -3.90
N ALA A 128 -8.55 31.84 -3.97
CA ALA A 128 -7.72 32.18 -5.12
C ALA A 128 -6.66 31.10 -5.43
N ASN A 129 -6.09 30.46 -4.40
CA ASN A 129 -5.13 29.36 -4.58
C ASN A 129 -5.80 28.07 -5.11
N ARG A 130 -7.07 27.82 -4.74
CA ARG A 130 -7.88 26.75 -5.34
C ARG A 130 -8.20 27.03 -6.81
N ARG A 131 -8.53 28.28 -7.17
CA ARG A 131 -8.75 28.69 -8.56
C ARG A 131 -7.49 28.48 -9.42
N LEU A 132 -6.31 28.86 -8.92
CA LEU A 132 -5.03 28.60 -9.62
C LEU A 132 -4.79 27.09 -9.82
N ALA A 133 -5.09 26.27 -8.82
CA ALA A 133 -4.97 24.82 -8.92
C ALA A 133 -5.95 24.21 -9.95
N ALA A 134 -7.18 24.73 -10.02
CA ALA A 134 -8.18 24.34 -11.02
C ALA A 134 -7.73 24.72 -12.44
N LYS A 135 -7.33 25.98 -12.66
CA LYS A 135 -6.80 26.48 -13.94
C LYS A 135 -5.60 25.67 -14.44
N ARG A 136 -4.73 25.22 -13.53
CA ARG A 136 -3.61 24.31 -13.86
C ARG A 136 -4.09 22.93 -14.31
N LYS A 137 -5.15 22.40 -13.72
CA LYS A 137 -5.75 21.12 -14.11
C LYS A 137 -6.38 21.23 -15.50
N ASP A 138 -7.09 22.32 -15.76
CA ASP A 138 -7.73 22.56 -17.06
C ASP A 138 -6.68 22.75 -18.16
N LYS A 139 -5.60 23.50 -17.91
CA LYS A 139 -4.49 23.67 -18.87
C LYS A 139 -3.76 22.35 -19.18
N LYS A 140 -3.66 21.43 -18.21
CA LYS A 140 -3.13 20.07 -18.43
C LYS A 140 -4.11 19.22 -19.25
N SER A 141 -5.40 19.29 -18.95
CA SER A 141 -6.45 18.60 -19.70
C SER A 141 -6.51 19.10 -21.17
N SER A 142 -6.49 20.41 -21.40
CA SER A 142 -6.51 20.99 -22.74
C SER A 142 -5.23 20.73 -23.54
N LYS A 143 -4.05 20.68 -22.90
CA LYS A 143 -2.81 20.25 -23.59
C LYS A 143 -2.82 18.77 -23.95
N GLN A 144 -3.48 17.94 -23.14
CA GLN A 144 -3.65 16.52 -23.42
C GLN A 144 -4.65 16.27 -24.56
N VAL A 145 -5.69 17.10 -24.66
CA VAL A 145 -6.68 17.07 -25.76
C VAL A 145 -6.11 17.67 -27.06
N ALA A 146 -5.29 18.73 -26.99
CA ALA A 146 -4.67 19.35 -28.17
C ALA A 146 -3.56 18.51 -28.83
N SER A 147 -2.99 17.53 -28.12
CA SER A 147 -2.01 16.58 -28.66
C SER A 147 -2.65 15.40 -29.41
N LEU A 148 -3.99 15.29 -29.44
CA LEU A 148 -4.71 14.10 -29.88
C LEU A 148 -5.77 14.37 -30.97
N ARG A 149 -5.67 15.46 -31.74
CA ARG A 149 -6.57 15.67 -32.90
C ARG A 149 -5.81 16.01 -34.19
N PRO A 150 -5.97 15.19 -35.25
CA PRO A 150 -5.90 15.65 -36.63
C PRO A 150 -7.11 16.54 -36.95
N GLU A 151 -6.93 17.46 -37.90
CA GLU A 151 -7.98 18.30 -38.48
C GLU A 151 -9.02 17.44 -39.22
N ASP A 152 -10.32 17.63 -38.91
CA ASP A 152 -11.33 18.09 -39.87
C ASP A 152 -12.77 18.05 -39.30
N ASP A 153 -13.49 19.12 -39.67
CA ASP A 153 -14.93 19.34 -39.91
C ASP A 153 -16.08 19.09 -38.90
N LEU A 154 -16.68 20.24 -38.52
CA LEU A 154 -18.09 20.64 -38.60
C LEU A 154 -19.21 19.65 -38.20
N SER A 155 -19.91 19.94 -37.09
CA SER A 155 -21.27 20.54 -37.11
C SER A 155 -22.04 20.41 -35.76
N THR A 156 -22.32 21.59 -35.19
CA THR A 156 -23.67 22.10 -34.84
C THR A 156 -24.61 21.36 -33.85
N LYS A 157 -24.86 22.08 -32.74
CA LYS A 157 -26.15 22.37 -32.04
C LYS A 157 -26.65 21.53 -30.85
N SER A 158 -26.68 22.23 -29.68
CA SER A 158 -27.81 22.49 -28.74
C SER A 158 -28.67 21.32 -28.23
N ALA A 159 -29.25 21.29 -27.03
CA ALA A 159 -29.23 22.04 -25.77
C ALA A 159 -30.14 21.23 -24.81
N ASP A 160 -30.06 21.54 -23.51
CA ASP A 160 -31.13 21.42 -22.51
C ASP A 160 -31.47 20.07 -21.84
N HIS A 161 -31.13 20.03 -20.54
CA HIS A 161 -32.06 20.13 -19.39
C HIS A 161 -32.11 18.98 -18.35
N VAL A 162 -32.01 19.43 -17.09
CA VAL A 162 -32.61 18.90 -15.83
C VAL A 162 -31.82 17.85 -15.02
N SER A 163 -31.08 18.41 -14.07
CA SER A 163 -30.97 18.05 -12.64
C SER A 163 -31.46 16.69 -12.13
N THR A 164 -30.58 16.04 -11.35
CA THR A 164 -31.00 15.57 -10.02
C THR A 164 -29.84 15.69 -9.04
N GLU A 165 -29.99 16.62 -8.09
CA GLU A 165 -29.19 16.66 -6.87
C GLU A 165 -29.35 15.32 -6.13
N ARG A 166 -28.22 14.69 -5.78
CA ARG A 166 -28.20 13.77 -4.66
C ARG A 166 -27.00 14.08 -3.79
N ASN A 167 -27.32 14.67 -2.65
CA ASN A 167 -26.47 14.87 -1.48
C ASN A 167 -25.35 13.82 -1.40
N ASN A 168 -24.12 14.30 -1.41
CA ASN A 168 -23.03 13.61 -0.74
C ASN A 168 -22.27 14.63 0.09
N ASP A 169 -22.29 14.40 1.40
CA ASP A 169 -21.56 15.13 2.41
C ASP A 169 -20.14 15.44 1.93
N GLY A 170 -19.87 16.74 1.83
CA GLY A 170 -18.57 17.30 1.45
C GLY A 170 -17.52 17.05 2.51
N ARG A 171 -17.04 15.81 2.66
CA ARG A 171 -15.70 15.55 3.17
C ARG A 171 -14.70 15.93 2.09
N ILE A 172 -14.33 17.21 2.12
CA ILE A 172 -13.15 17.78 1.44
C ILE A 172 -11.97 16.84 1.68
N SER A 173 -11.67 16.02 0.68
CA SER A 173 -10.47 15.21 0.65
C SER A 173 -9.47 15.99 -0.19
N GLY A 174 -8.54 16.69 0.47
CA GLY A 174 -7.28 17.09 -0.17
C GLY A 174 -6.55 15.86 -0.74
N PRO A 175 -5.38 16.02 -1.38
CA PRO A 175 -4.61 14.89 -1.89
C PRO A 175 -4.11 14.04 -0.70
N ARG A 176 -4.98 13.17 -0.20
CA ARG A 176 -4.68 12.22 0.86
C ARG A 176 -3.67 11.25 0.26
N PHE A 177 -2.51 11.15 0.89
CA PHE A 177 -1.55 10.11 0.61
C PHE A 177 -2.27 8.76 0.64
N ASN A 178 -2.53 8.18 -0.53
CA ASN A 178 -3.31 6.97 -0.63
C ASN A 178 -2.38 5.78 -0.72
N LEU A 179 -2.14 5.16 0.44
CA LEU A 179 -1.29 3.98 0.55
C LEU A 179 -1.72 2.88 -0.41
N ALA A 180 -3.02 2.66 -0.64
CA ALA A 180 -3.50 1.66 -1.59
C ALA A 180 -3.02 1.93 -3.02
N GLN A 181 -3.07 3.19 -3.49
CA GLN A 181 -2.59 3.54 -4.83
C GLN A 181 -1.07 3.42 -4.93
N LYS A 182 -0.33 3.81 -3.89
CA LYS A 182 1.13 3.66 -3.89
C LYS A 182 1.53 2.20 -3.89
N THR A 183 0.91 1.38 -3.04
CA THR A 183 1.15 -0.05 -2.99
C THR A 183 0.82 -0.72 -4.31
N GLU A 184 -0.35 -0.43 -4.89
CA GLU A 184 -0.70 -0.93 -6.22
C GLU A 184 0.29 -0.47 -7.30
N SER A 185 0.78 0.76 -7.27
CA SER A 185 1.79 1.22 -8.24
C SER A 185 3.12 0.47 -8.12
N ILE A 186 3.49 0.01 -6.91
CA ILE A 186 4.66 -0.85 -6.71
C ILE A 186 4.42 -2.23 -7.32
N PHE A 187 3.20 -2.78 -7.18
CA PHE A 187 2.80 -4.02 -7.85
C PHE A 187 2.61 -3.86 -9.36
N GLY A 188 2.23 -2.68 -9.84
CA GLY A 188 1.95 -2.36 -11.24
C GLY A 188 3.15 -1.82 -12.01
N SER A 189 4.37 -1.92 -11.47
CA SER A 189 5.57 -1.51 -12.19
C SER A 189 5.74 -2.34 -13.47
N GLN A 190 6.28 -1.75 -14.54
CA GLN A 190 6.43 -2.42 -15.85
C GLN A 190 7.24 -3.72 -15.79
N SER A 191 8.05 -3.93 -14.74
CA SER A 191 8.79 -5.16 -14.50
C SER A 191 8.11 -6.00 -13.42
N SER A 192 7.72 -7.24 -13.76
CA SER A 192 7.20 -8.21 -12.79
C SER A 192 8.23 -8.68 -11.75
N MET A 193 9.50 -8.29 -11.92
CA MET A 193 10.63 -8.74 -11.10
C MET A 193 11.17 -7.66 -10.16
N ALA A 194 10.79 -6.39 -10.31
CA ALA A 194 11.38 -5.31 -9.51
C ALA A 194 11.15 -5.49 -8.00
N LEU A 195 9.90 -5.64 -7.57
CA LEU A 195 9.58 -5.87 -6.15
C LEU A 195 10.12 -7.22 -5.62
N PRO A 196 9.95 -8.36 -6.31
CA PRO A 196 10.60 -9.62 -5.94
C PRO A 196 12.11 -9.50 -5.73
N LEU A 197 12.81 -8.78 -6.61
CA LEU A 197 14.26 -8.58 -6.54
C LEU A 197 14.65 -7.72 -5.33
N VAL A 198 13.85 -6.69 -4.98
CA VAL A 198 14.09 -5.89 -3.77
C VAL A 198 13.96 -6.74 -2.51
N ILE A 199 12.91 -7.58 -2.43
CA ILE A 199 12.73 -8.52 -1.32
C ILE A 199 13.91 -9.49 -1.25
N PHE A 200 14.24 -10.17 -2.35
CA PHE A 200 15.39 -11.09 -2.44
C PHE A 200 16.70 -10.42 -2.00
N THR A 201 17.00 -9.24 -2.54
CA THR A 201 18.25 -8.52 -2.26
C THR A 201 18.32 -8.10 -0.79
N GLY A 202 17.19 -7.68 -0.20
CA GLY A 202 17.11 -7.40 1.23
C GLY A 202 17.38 -8.64 2.09
N ALA A 203 16.87 -9.81 1.69
CA ALA A 203 17.13 -11.08 2.39
C ALA A 203 18.62 -11.47 2.28
N CYS A 204 19.23 -11.34 1.10
CA CYS A 204 20.65 -11.58 0.89
C CYS A 204 21.51 -10.60 1.72
N ALA A 205 21.13 -9.32 1.79
CA ALA A 205 21.83 -8.34 2.63
C ALA A 205 21.79 -8.73 4.11
N LEU A 206 20.63 -9.17 4.62
CA LEU A 206 20.52 -9.68 6.00
C LEU A 206 21.39 -10.93 6.22
N ALA A 207 21.45 -11.85 5.25
CA ALA A 207 22.32 -13.02 5.33
C ALA A 207 23.81 -12.65 5.34
N LEU A 208 24.23 -11.64 4.57
CA LEU A 208 25.60 -11.12 4.57
C LEU A 208 25.93 -10.45 5.91
N ILE A 209 25.01 -9.69 6.49
CA ILE A 209 25.20 -9.10 7.83
C ILE A 209 25.27 -10.22 8.90
N ALA A 210 24.45 -11.26 8.79
CA ALA A 210 24.54 -12.41 9.70
C ALA A 210 25.90 -13.12 9.60
N PHE A 211 26.48 -13.15 8.40
CA PHE A 211 27.82 -13.69 8.17
C PHE A 211 28.90 -12.83 8.85
N THR A 212 28.87 -11.51 8.65
CA THR A 212 29.86 -10.59 9.27
C THR A 212 29.74 -10.53 10.78
N LEU A 213 28.54 -10.76 11.33
CA LEU A 213 28.29 -10.87 12.77
C LEU A 213 28.55 -12.27 13.35
N ASN A 214 29.03 -13.21 12.54
CA ASN A 214 29.33 -14.59 12.94
C ASN A 214 28.16 -15.38 13.56
N ILE A 215 26.92 -15.04 13.18
CA ILE A 215 25.68 -15.69 13.63
C ILE A 215 24.96 -16.48 12.51
N HIS A 216 25.57 -16.54 11.33
CA HIS A 216 25.02 -17.22 10.15
C HIS A 216 24.85 -18.74 10.35
N SER A 217 25.79 -19.39 11.04
CA SER A 217 25.82 -20.84 11.26
C SER A 217 26.38 -21.14 12.66
N VAL A 218 25.50 -21.34 13.65
CA VAL A 218 25.88 -21.51 15.06
C VAL A 218 25.29 -22.81 15.60
N LEU A 219 26.13 -23.54 16.34
CA LEU A 219 25.75 -24.73 17.11
C LEU A 219 25.52 -24.34 18.58
N TYR A 220 24.39 -24.74 19.13
CA TYR A 220 24.00 -24.51 20.52
C TYR A 220 23.60 -25.83 21.17
N ALA A 221 24.22 -26.19 22.29
CA ALA A 221 23.86 -27.37 23.08
C ALA A 221 23.07 -26.92 24.32
N PRO A 222 21.74 -27.16 24.39
CA PRO A 222 20.98 -26.93 25.61
C PRO A 222 21.42 -27.92 26.70
N GLU A 223 21.31 -27.54 27.97
CA GLU A 223 21.56 -28.46 29.09
C GLU A 223 20.64 -29.69 29.00
N GLY A 224 21.21 -30.89 28.91
CA GLY A 224 20.48 -32.15 28.78
C GLY A 224 19.88 -32.44 27.39
N GLY A 225 20.19 -31.63 26.37
CA GLY A 225 19.71 -31.80 24.99
C GLY A 225 20.83 -32.03 23.97
N HIS A 226 20.47 -32.43 22.75
CA HIS A 226 21.43 -32.53 21.65
C HIS A 226 21.84 -31.16 21.11
N THR A 227 23.04 -31.08 20.55
CA THR A 227 23.53 -29.87 19.87
C THR A 227 22.63 -29.52 18.68
N LYS A 228 22.06 -28.31 18.70
CA LYS A 228 21.16 -27.75 17.70
C LYS A 228 21.83 -26.70 16.83
N GLN A 229 21.47 -26.70 15.55
CA GLN A 229 21.84 -25.68 14.59
C GLN A 229 20.84 -24.51 14.67
N VAL A 230 21.29 -23.38 15.19
CA VAL A 230 20.44 -22.21 15.49
C VAL A 230 20.81 -20.96 14.69
N GLY A 231 21.84 -21.06 13.83
CA GLY A 231 22.29 -19.94 12.99
C GLY A 231 21.22 -19.42 12.02
N PHE A 232 21.35 -18.16 11.61
CA PHE A 232 20.38 -17.48 10.74
C PHE A 232 20.08 -18.24 9.45
N LEU A 233 21.08 -18.87 8.82
CA LEU A 233 20.91 -19.60 7.56
C LEU A 233 20.07 -20.88 7.71
N TRP A 234 20.03 -21.42 8.93
CA TRP A 234 19.36 -22.67 9.26
C TRP A 234 17.91 -22.47 9.72
N ALA A 235 17.40 -21.24 9.59
CA ALA A 235 16.01 -20.92 9.81
C ALA A 235 15.28 -20.76 8.47
N PRO A 236 14.56 -21.78 7.97
CA PRO A 236 13.97 -21.78 6.62
C PRO A 236 12.87 -20.73 6.46
N ASN A 237 12.21 -20.35 7.56
CA ASN A 237 11.23 -19.27 7.57
C ASN A 237 11.90 -17.89 7.29
N TRP A 238 13.22 -17.77 7.48
CA TRP A 238 14.00 -16.57 7.19
C TRP A 238 14.79 -16.68 5.89
N THR A 239 15.27 -17.87 5.53
CA THR A 239 16.00 -18.07 4.28
C THR A 239 15.08 -18.42 3.12
N ILE A 240 14.51 -19.61 3.10
CA ILE A 240 13.70 -20.12 1.97
C ILE A 240 12.51 -19.21 1.66
N VAL A 241 11.83 -18.69 2.69
CA VAL A 241 10.68 -17.81 2.50
C VAL A 241 11.07 -16.50 1.81
N PHE A 242 12.07 -15.77 2.32
CA PHE A 242 12.40 -14.45 1.79
C PHE A 242 13.30 -14.47 0.55
N ILE A 243 14.07 -15.54 0.35
CA ILE A 243 14.94 -15.72 -0.81
C ILE A 243 14.15 -16.29 -2.00
N ALA A 244 13.19 -17.19 -1.77
CA ALA A 244 12.53 -17.90 -2.87
C ALA A 244 11.00 -17.74 -2.88
N LEU A 245 10.31 -18.16 -1.81
CA LEU A 245 8.85 -18.33 -1.86
C LEU A 245 8.10 -16.99 -1.95
N LEU A 246 8.50 -15.99 -1.17
CA LEU A 246 7.86 -14.67 -1.19
C LEU A 246 8.17 -13.91 -2.49
N PRO A 247 9.43 -13.85 -3.00
CA PRO A 247 9.69 -13.31 -4.33
C PRO A 247 8.84 -13.98 -5.43
N LEU A 248 8.73 -15.32 -5.41
CA LEU A 248 7.89 -16.06 -6.35
C LEU A 248 6.40 -15.68 -6.21
N PHE A 249 5.89 -15.57 -4.99
CA PHE A 249 4.51 -15.13 -4.72
C PHE A 249 4.25 -13.75 -5.29
N LEU A 250 5.16 -12.80 -5.05
CA LEU A 250 5.04 -11.44 -5.54
C LEU A 250 5.09 -11.39 -7.06
N SER A 251 5.96 -12.18 -7.70
CA SER A 251 6.03 -12.26 -9.17
C SER A 251 4.73 -12.77 -9.78
N LEU A 252 4.17 -13.87 -9.25
CA LEU A 252 2.91 -14.44 -9.70
C LEU A 252 1.73 -13.48 -9.51
N LEU A 253 1.72 -12.76 -8.39
CA LEU A 253 0.70 -11.77 -8.09
C LEU A 253 0.79 -10.55 -9.02
N ILE A 254 1.99 -10.07 -9.31
CA ILE A 254 2.20 -8.94 -10.23
C ILE A 254 1.75 -9.33 -11.64
N GLU A 255 2.12 -10.52 -12.11
CA GLU A 255 1.67 -11.04 -13.40
C GLU A 255 0.13 -11.15 -13.43
N LEU A 256 -0.48 -11.70 -12.38
CA LEU A 256 -1.94 -11.80 -12.27
C LEU A 256 -2.62 -10.43 -12.30
N LEU A 257 -2.10 -9.47 -11.54
CA LEU A 257 -2.64 -8.11 -11.49
C LEU A 257 -2.52 -7.42 -12.86
N ARG A 258 -1.41 -7.63 -13.56
CA ARG A 258 -1.19 -7.11 -14.91
C ARG A 258 -2.20 -7.70 -15.89
N CYS A 259 -2.32 -9.02 -15.95
CA CYS A 259 -3.31 -9.70 -16.81
C CYS A 259 -4.74 -9.26 -16.49
N TRP A 260 -5.08 -9.09 -15.21
CA TRP A 260 -6.38 -8.56 -14.80
C TRP A 260 -6.61 -7.15 -15.39
N LYS A 261 -5.68 -6.22 -15.22
CA LYS A 261 -5.86 -4.82 -15.61
C LYS A 261 -5.78 -4.58 -17.12
N GLU A 262 -4.87 -5.25 -17.81
CA GLU A 262 -4.53 -4.97 -19.21
C GLU A 262 -5.31 -5.84 -20.20
N GLU A 263 -5.71 -7.06 -19.80
CA GLU A 263 -6.29 -8.04 -20.72
C GLU A 263 -7.73 -8.36 -20.30
N TRP A 264 -7.92 -8.99 -19.14
CA TRP A 264 -9.20 -9.61 -18.77
C TRP A 264 -10.28 -8.61 -18.37
N ARG A 265 -9.94 -7.57 -17.61
CA ARG A 265 -10.92 -6.57 -17.19
C ARG A 265 -11.43 -5.74 -18.37
N PRO A 266 -10.59 -5.21 -19.29
CA PRO A 266 -11.09 -4.54 -20.49
C PRO A 266 -12.00 -5.43 -21.33
N GLU A 267 -11.63 -6.70 -21.54
CA GLU A 267 -12.42 -7.68 -22.28
C GLU A 267 -13.80 -7.91 -21.64
N LEU A 268 -13.86 -8.10 -20.32
CA LEU A 268 -15.14 -8.19 -19.59
C LEU A 268 -15.99 -6.91 -19.67
N VAL A 269 -15.35 -5.74 -19.77
CA VAL A 269 -16.07 -4.46 -19.94
C VAL A 269 -16.62 -4.34 -21.35
N THR A 270 -15.89 -4.76 -22.38
CA THR A 270 -16.36 -4.74 -23.78
C THR A 270 -17.49 -5.71 -24.04
N LEU A 271 -17.51 -6.85 -23.34
CA LEU A 271 -18.64 -7.80 -23.35
C LEU A 271 -19.88 -7.24 -22.62
N GLY A 272 -19.69 -6.22 -21.77
CA GLY A 272 -20.75 -5.55 -21.02
C GLY A 272 -21.51 -4.50 -21.83
N ASP A 273 -22.44 -3.80 -21.17
CA ASP A 273 -23.15 -2.65 -21.76
C ASP A 273 -22.27 -1.38 -21.75
N PRO A 274 -21.95 -0.77 -22.91
CA PRO A 274 -21.20 0.49 -23.01
C PRO A 274 -21.87 1.65 -22.28
N ALA A 275 -23.20 1.63 -22.14
CA ALA A 275 -23.95 2.65 -21.42
C ALA A 275 -23.83 2.51 -19.89
N SER A 276 -23.40 1.34 -19.40
CA SER A 276 -23.16 1.11 -17.99
C SER A 276 -21.74 1.52 -17.61
N ALA A 277 -21.57 2.73 -17.09
CA ALA A 277 -20.27 3.15 -16.54
C ALA A 277 -19.76 2.10 -15.53
N SER A 278 -18.64 1.44 -15.83
CA SER A 278 -17.98 0.57 -14.85
C SER A 278 -17.16 1.43 -13.90
N ASP A 279 -17.29 1.18 -12.59
CA ASP A 279 -16.43 1.84 -11.61
C ASP A 279 -14.98 1.59 -12.00
N SER A 280 -14.18 2.65 -12.10
CA SER A 280 -12.78 2.49 -12.44
C SER A 280 -12.07 1.65 -11.37
N TRP A 281 -11.11 0.82 -11.80
CA TRP A 281 -10.24 0.06 -10.90
C TRP A 281 -9.65 0.96 -9.80
N GLU A 282 -9.26 2.18 -10.17
CA GLU A 282 -8.76 3.18 -9.23
C GLU A 282 -9.77 3.57 -8.16
N TYR A 283 -11.06 3.74 -8.51
CA TYR A 283 -12.09 4.09 -7.55
C TYR A 283 -12.25 2.99 -6.49
N ARG A 284 -12.28 1.72 -6.92
CA ARG A 284 -12.35 0.57 -6.00
C ARG A 284 -11.14 0.50 -5.08
N LEU A 285 -9.95 0.74 -5.63
CA LEU A 285 -8.71 0.76 -4.86
C LEU A 285 -8.71 1.90 -3.82
N ARG A 286 -9.22 3.08 -4.18
CA ARG A 286 -9.38 4.20 -3.24
C ARG A 286 -10.37 3.87 -2.13
N ALA A 287 -11.49 3.21 -2.46
CA ALA A 287 -12.48 2.78 -1.47
C ALA A 287 -11.90 1.76 -0.48
N ALA A 288 -10.95 0.92 -0.91
CA ALA A 288 -10.27 -0.06 -0.06
C ALA A 288 -9.07 0.49 0.72
N SER A 289 -8.77 1.80 0.66
CA SER A 289 -7.58 2.40 1.28
C SER A 289 -7.42 2.10 2.76
N TYR A 290 -8.55 2.03 3.49
CA TYR A 290 -8.53 1.73 4.93
C TYR A 290 -7.92 0.36 5.21
N ILE A 291 -8.20 -0.66 4.39
CA ILE A 291 -7.71 -2.03 4.59
C ILE A 291 -6.18 -2.06 4.44
N PHE A 292 -5.63 -1.35 3.44
CA PHE A 292 -4.18 -1.25 3.26
C PHE A 292 -3.50 -0.58 4.46
N TRP A 293 -4.07 0.48 5.01
CA TRP A 293 -3.54 1.16 6.20
C TRP A 293 -3.62 0.28 7.44
N THR A 294 -4.75 -0.38 7.67
CA THR A 294 -4.93 -1.32 8.78
C THR A 294 -3.91 -2.46 8.68
N THR A 295 -3.75 -3.07 7.50
CA THR A 295 -2.76 -4.12 7.29
C THR A 295 -1.33 -3.63 7.50
N PHE A 296 -0.98 -2.43 7.02
CA PHE A 296 0.33 -1.83 7.26
C PHE A 296 0.62 -1.68 8.76
N PHE A 297 -0.31 -1.11 9.51
CA PHE A 297 -0.15 -0.93 10.95
C PHE A 297 -0.04 -2.28 11.69
N ILE A 298 -0.91 -3.25 11.36
CA ILE A 298 -0.87 -4.57 11.98
C ILE A 298 0.45 -5.30 11.67
N THR A 299 0.95 -5.25 10.44
CA THR A 299 2.14 -6.00 10.04
C THR A 299 3.44 -5.34 10.50
N VAL A 300 3.59 -4.03 10.28
CA VAL A 300 4.84 -3.31 10.57
C VAL A 300 4.93 -2.93 12.06
N VAL A 301 3.85 -2.43 12.66
CA VAL A 301 3.87 -1.95 14.04
C VAL A 301 3.59 -3.08 15.03
N LEU A 302 2.45 -3.77 14.91
CA LEU A 302 2.10 -4.82 15.88
C LEU A 302 2.93 -6.09 15.67
N ALA A 303 2.87 -6.70 14.49
CA ALA A 303 3.48 -8.01 14.26
C ALA A 303 5.01 -7.97 14.20
N SER A 304 5.61 -6.83 13.84
CA SER A 304 7.05 -6.64 13.80
C SER A 304 7.58 -5.96 15.07
N VAL A 305 7.23 -4.70 15.35
CA VAL A 305 7.84 -3.95 16.47
C VAL A 305 7.45 -4.56 17.82
N TYR A 306 6.16 -4.77 18.10
CA TYR A 306 5.75 -5.33 19.40
C TYR A 306 6.27 -6.76 19.59
N ASN A 307 6.21 -7.61 18.57
CA ASN A 307 6.73 -8.97 18.64
C ASN A 307 8.24 -9.00 18.87
N TRP A 308 9.02 -8.16 18.16
CA TRP A 308 10.45 -8.02 18.39
C TRP A 308 10.76 -7.56 19.81
N THR A 309 10.03 -6.57 20.31
CA THR A 309 10.19 -6.07 21.68
C THR A 309 10.00 -7.20 22.69
N ALA A 310 8.91 -7.96 22.56
CA ALA A 310 8.58 -9.03 23.51
C ALA A 310 9.50 -10.26 23.39
N THR A 311 9.89 -10.65 22.18
CA THR A 311 10.60 -11.93 21.95
C THR A 311 12.12 -11.81 21.88
N HIS A 312 12.66 -10.62 21.60
CA HIS A 312 14.09 -10.41 21.40
C HIS A 312 14.64 -9.27 22.29
N LEU A 313 14.07 -8.07 22.20
CA LEU A 313 14.62 -6.90 22.91
C LEU A 313 14.60 -7.10 24.43
N THR A 314 13.45 -7.42 25.01
CA THR A 314 13.31 -7.60 26.47
C THR A 314 14.20 -8.75 26.98
N PRO A 315 14.20 -9.96 26.37
CA PRO A 315 15.15 -11.02 26.72
C PRO A 315 16.62 -10.61 26.67
N LEU A 316 17.03 -9.90 25.61
CA LEU A 316 18.43 -9.45 25.42
C LEU A 316 18.85 -8.42 26.48
N LEU A 317 17.94 -7.52 26.86
CA LEU A 317 18.20 -6.51 27.89
C LEU A 317 18.26 -7.12 29.30
N ASN A 318 17.43 -8.11 29.58
CA ASN A 318 17.36 -8.75 30.89
C ASN A 318 18.41 -9.86 31.07
N GLY A 319 19.04 -10.32 29.99
CA GLY A 319 19.97 -11.45 30.03
C GLY A 319 19.30 -12.80 30.34
N ASP A 320 17.99 -12.90 30.09
CA ASP A 320 17.19 -14.10 30.34
C ASP A 320 16.45 -14.50 29.07
N THR A 321 16.66 -15.74 28.63
CA THR A 321 15.99 -16.33 27.46
C THR A 321 14.50 -16.55 27.69
N GLY A 322 14.06 -16.56 28.96
CA GLY A 322 12.69 -16.82 29.36
C GLY A 322 12.23 -18.22 28.94
N SER A 323 10.96 -18.34 28.55
CA SER A 323 10.34 -19.61 28.14
C SER A 323 10.51 -19.97 26.65
N TRP A 324 11.44 -19.30 25.96
CA TRP A 324 11.58 -19.42 24.52
C TRP A 324 12.85 -20.18 24.10
N PRO A 325 12.82 -20.94 22.99
CA PRO A 325 14.00 -21.60 22.47
C PRO A 325 15.04 -20.58 22.00
N VAL A 326 16.32 -20.86 22.28
CA VAL A 326 17.46 -20.05 21.82
C VAL A 326 17.58 -20.15 20.30
N ASP A 327 17.66 -19.00 19.64
CA ASP A 327 17.93 -18.85 18.21
C ASP A 327 19.08 -17.85 17.97
N TRP A 328 19.44 -17.64 16.70
CA TRP A 328 20.44 -16.66 16.28
C TRP A 328 20.21 -15.25 16.85
N GLY A 329 18.96 -14.88 17.15
CA GLY A 329 18.61 -13.55 17.65
C GLY A 329 18.90 -13.37 19.13
N ARG A 330 19.01 -14.47 19.89
CA ARG A 330 19.20 -14.49 21.35
C ARG A 330 20.47 -15.20 21.80
N ILE A 331 21.26 -15.69 20.84
CA ILE A 331 22.51 -16.40 21.11
C ILE A 331 23.50 -15.57 21.94
N ALA A 332 23.42 -14.23 21.87
CA ALA A 332 24.22 -13.30 22.66
C ALA A 332 24.10 -13.51 24.19
N ILE A 333 22.96 -14.04 24.66
CA ILE A 333 22.72 -14.30 26.09
C ILE A 333 23.58 -15.47 26.57
N VAL A 334 23.69 -16.52 25.75
CA VAL A 334 24.31 -17.79 26.15
C VAL A 334 25.75 -17.92 25.65
N ARG A 335 26.07 -17.29 24.52
CA ARG A 335 27.36 -17.30 23.85
C ARG A 335 27.79 -15.86 23.52
N PRO A 336 28.05 -15.01 24.53
CA PRO A 336 28.38 -13.60 24.33
C PRO A 336 29.72 -13.39 23.59
N GLU A 337 30.56 -14.42 23.49
CA GLU A 337 31.80 -14.38 22.73
C GLU A 337 31.61 -14.43 21.20
N LEU A 338 30.42 -14.83 20.72
CA LEU A 338 30.10 -14.83 19.29
C LEU A 338 29.60 -13.46 18.80
N ILE A 339 28.71 -12.83 19.58
CA ILE A 339 28.08 -11.56 19.21
C ILE A 339 27.75 -10.74 20.47
N SER A 340 28.01 -9.44 20.41
CA SER A 340 27.65 -8.52 21.49
C SER A 340 26.13 -8.32 21.57
N VAL A 341 25.61 -8.08 22.78
CA VAL A 341 24.18 -7.80 23.00
C VAL A 341 23.68 -6.62 22.13
N PRO A 342 24.37 -5.47 22.05
CA PRO A 342 23.93 -4.37 21.17
C PRO A 342 23.87 -4.75 19.68
N SER A 343 24.84 -5.53 19.19
CA SER A 343 24.84 -6.02 17.81
C SER A 343 23.67 -6.97 17.55
N ALA A 344 23.35 -7.86 18.50
CA ALA A 344 22.21 -8.77 18.41
C ALA A 344 20.87 -8.02 18.42
N ILE A 345 20.73 -6.98 19.26
CA ILE A 345 19.56 -6.09 19.28
C ILE A 345 19.39 -5.40 17.93
N ALA A 346 20.46 -4.78 17.40
CA ALA A 346 20.40 -4.07 16.13
C ALA A 346 20.06 -5.01 14.96
N PHE A 347 20.70 -6.17 14.90
CA PHE A 347 20.47 -7.15 13.84
C PHE A 347 19.06 -7.73 13.89
N SER A 348 18.61 -8.21 15.06
CA SER A 348 17.24 -8.73 15.21
C SER A 348 16.19 -7.67 14.91
N GLY A 349 16.41 -6.41 15.29
CA GLY A 349 15.52 -5.29 14.96
C GLY A 349 15.39 -5.06 13.45
N MET A 350 16.51 -5.10 12.71
CA MET A 350 16.49 -5.02 11.24
C MET A 350 15.74 -6.19 10.61
N VAL A 351 15.96 -7.41 11.09
CA VAL A 351 15.29 -8.61 10.59
C VAL A 351 13.78 -8.54 10.80
N PHE A 352 13.33 -8.10 11.98
CA PHE A 352 11.89 -7.96 12.26
C PHE A 352 11.26 -6.81 11.48
N LEU A 353 11.96 -5.67 11.33
CA LEU A 353 11.46 -4.58 10.49
C LEU A 353 11.28 -5.02 9.03
N TYR A 354 12.28 -5.71 8.49
CA TYR A 354 12.21 -6.31 7.16
C TYR A 354 11.05 -7.30 7.06
N ASN A 355 10.87 -8.17 8.06
CA ASN A 355 9.71 -9.08 8.15
C ASN A 355 8.38 -8.32 8.13
N GLY A 356 8.28 -7.20 8.85
CA GLY A 356 7.07 -6.36 8.90
C GLY A 356 6.68 -5.83 7.52
N PHE A 357 7.64 -5.30 6.76
CA PHE A 357 7.39 -4.83 5.39
C PHE A 357 7.12 -5.98 4.42
N ALA A 358 7.84 -7.09 4.53
CA ALA A 358 7.62 -8.26 3.70
C ALA A 358 6.22 -8.87 3.94
N ALA A 359 5.80 -8.98 5.20
CA ALA A 359 4.45 -9.38 5.60
C ALA A 359 3.39 -8.38 5.11
N TYR A 360 3.68 -7.07 5.14
CA TYR A 360 2.80 -6.07 4.55
C TYR A 360 2.54 -6.36 3.07
N PHE A 361 3.60 -6.57 2.27
CA PHE A 361 3.44 -6.87 0.84
C PHE A 361 2.71 -8.20 0.61
N PHE A 362 2.98 -9.22 1.42
CA PHE A 362 2.26 -10.49 1.37
C PHE A 362 0.75 -10.30 1.56
N PHE A 363 0.33 -9.63 2.63
CA PHE A 363 -1.09 -9.39 2.92
C PHE A 363 -1.74 -8.36 1.99
N ALA A 364 -1.02 -7.32 1.57
CA ALA A 364 -1.46 -6.41 0.53
C ALA A 364 -1.76 -7.16 -0.78
N GLY A 365 -0.97 -8.19 -1.09
CA GLY A 365 -1.22 -9.09 -2.18
C GLY A 365 -2.53 -9.86 -2.06
N HIS A 366 -2.81 -10.42 -0.88
CA HIS A 366 -4.10 -11.06 -0.60
C HIS A 366 -5.30 -10.10 -0.72
N ILE A 367 -5.12 -8.83 -0.31
CA ILE A 367 -6.12 -7.78 -0.49
C ILE A 367 -6.37 -7.54 -1.99
N LEU A 368 -5.32 -7.49 -2.81
CA LEU A 368 -5.43 -7.35 -4.27
C LEU A 368 -6.16 -8.55 -4.90
N LEU A 369 -5.87 -9.79 -4.48
CA LEU A 369 -6.61 -10.98 -4.93
C LEU A 369 -8.11 -10.84 -4.63
N HIS A 370 -8.44 -10.36 -3.43
CA HIS A 370 -9.83 -10.13 -3.02
C HIS A 370 -10.50 -9.02 -3.86
N LEU A 371 -9.78 -7.93 -4.14
CA LEU A 371 -10.24 -6.82 -4.98
C LEU A 371 -10.50 -7.27 -6.43
N MET A 372 -9.58 -8.01 -7.05
CA MET A 372 -9.76 -8.54 -8.41
C MET A 372 -10.99 -9.44 -8.48
N LYS A 373 -11.14 -10.36 -7.53
CA LYS A 373 -12.34 -11.22 -7.42
C LYS A 373 -13.62 -10.40 -7.24
N HIS A 374 -13.60 -9.34 -6.43
CA HIS A 374 -14.78 -8.49 -6.23
C HIS A 374 -15.13 -7.67 -7.48
N ASP A 375 -14.12 -7.15 -8.19
CA ASP A 375 -14.30 -6.44 -9.45
C ASP A 375 -14.87 -7.37 -10.52
N TYR A 376 -14.31 -8.58 -10.66
CA TYR A 376 -14.84 -9.66 -11.50
C TYR A 376 -16.32 -9.94 -11.23
N LEU A 377 -16.71 -10.17 -9.97
CA LEU A 377 -18.11 -10.42 -9.63
C LEU A 377 -19.02 -9.23 -9.96
N GLY A 378 -18.51 -8.00 -9.84
CA GLY A 378 -19.22 -6.78 -10.19
C GLY A 378 -19.46 -6.65 -11.70
N LEU A 379 -18.48 -7.07 -12.51
CA LEU A 379 -18.58 -7.10 -13.97
C LEU A 379 -19.48 -8.25 -14.43
N ALA A 380 -19.24 -9.47 -13.94
CA ALA A 380 -20.02 -10.65 -14.29
C ALA A 380 -21.52 -10.51 -14.04
N LYS A 381 -21.92 -9.87 -12.93
CA LYS A 381 -23.34 -9.57 -12.65
C LYS A 381 -24.02 -8.71 -13.71
N ARG A 382 -23.27 -7.88 -14.44
CA ARG A 382 -23.81 -7.03 -15.50
C ARG A 382 -24.02 -7.80 -16.80
N LEU A 383 -23.36 -8.96 -16.95
CA LEU A 383 -23.49 -9.83 -18.11
C LEU A 383 -24.65 -10.85 -17.98
N ASP A 384 -25.31 -10.93 -16.82
CA ASP A 384 -26.33 -11.94 -16.45
C ASP A 384 -27.46 -12.12 -17.47
N ASN A 385 -27.80 -11.07 -18.22
CA ASN A 385 -28.92 -11.11 -19.18
C ASN A 385 -28.49 -11.14 -20.66
N ARG A 386 -27.18 -11.27 -20.98
CA ARG A 386 -26.66 -11.00 -22.34
C ARG A 386 -25.69 -12.04 -22.91
N LEU A 387 -25.34 -13.09 -22.17
CA LEU A 387 -24.38 -14.07 -22.65
C LEU A 387 -25.00 -14.98 -23.71
N ASP A 388 -24.50 -14.87 -24.94
CA ASP A 388 -24.64 -15.90 -25.97
C ASP A 388 -23.55 -16.98 -25.81
N THR A 389 -23.60 -18.00 -26.68
CA THR A 389 -22.72 -19.17 -26.58
C THR A 389 -21.24 -18.86 -26.83
N GLU A 390 -20.92 -17.84 -27.62
CA GLU A 390 -19.55 -17.43 -27.96
C GLU A 390 -18.95 -16.55 -26.85
N THR A 391 -19.70 -15.52 -26.43
CA THR A 391 -19.39 -14.67 -25.26
C THR A 391 -19.24 -15.50 -23.98
N GLY A 392 -20.01 -16.60 -23.86
CA GLY A 392 -19.94 -17.55 -22.76
C GLY A 392 -18.58 -18.25 -22.64
N ARG A 393 -17.93 -18.60 -23.76
CA ARG A 393 -16.63 -19.28 -23.74
C ARG A 393 -15.49 -18.36 -23.31
N GLU A 394 -15.47 -17.12 -23.80
CA GLU A 394 -14.51 -16.09 -23.39
C GLU A 394 -14.63 -15.80 -21.89
N PHE A 395 -15.88 -15.60 -21.43
CA PHE A 395 -16.17 -15.43 -20.01
C PHE A 395 -15.69 -16.61 -19.16
N GLN A 396 -15.93 -17.85 -19.59
CA GLN A 396 -15.46 -19.05 -18.89
C GLN A 396 -13.93 -19.10 -18.79
N SER A 397 -13.26 -18.77 -19.88
CA SER A 397 -11.79 -18.74 -19.96
C SER A 397 -11.20 -17.73 -18.99
N ILE A 398 -11.73 -16.50 -18.95
CA ILE A 398 -11.31 -15.46 -18.01
C ILE A 398 -11.56 -15.89 -16.56
N SER A 399 -12.73 -16.46 -16.28
CA SER A 399 -13.11 -16.93 -14.95
C SER A 399 -12.16 -18.00 -14.41
N LEU A 400 -11.81 -18.98 -15.27
CA LEU A 400 -10.90 -20.05 -14.92
C LEU A 400 -9.47 -19.55 -14.77
N SER A 401 -9.02 -18.64 -15.66
CA SER A 401 -7.69 -18.03 -15.60
C SER A 401 -7.50 -17.18 -14.34
N LEU A 402 -8.50 -16.38 -13.97
CA LEU A 402 -8.50 -15.61 -12.73
C LEU A 402 -8.45 -16.51 -11.51
N MET A 403 -9.30 -17.54 -11.46
CA MET A 403 -9.30 -18.48 -10.33
C MET A 403 -7.97 -19.21 -10.21
N TYR A 404 -7.39 -19.62 -11.33
CA TYR A 404 -6.11 -20.32 -11.37
C TYR A 404 -4.97 -19.42 -10.87
N GLY A 405 -4.96 -18.15 -11.26
CA GLY A 405 -4.04 -17.15 -10.72
C GLY A 405 -4.19 -16.97 -9.20
N ILE A 406 -5.43 -16.86 -8.72
CA ILE A 406 -5.72 -16.78 -7.27
C ILE A 406 -5.21 -18.04 -6.56
N TYR A 407 -5.48 -19.22 -7.10
CA TYR A 407 -4.99 -20.51 -6.58
C TYR A 407 -3.46 -20.54 -6.47
N ARG A 408 -2.73 -20.14 -7.52
CA ARG A 408 -1.25 -20.14 -7.48
C ARG A 408 -0.72 -19.26 -6.35
N CYS A 409 -1.29 -18.07 -6.19
CA CYS A 409 -0.89 -17.15 -5.14
C CYS A 409 -1.25 -17.69 -3.74
N THR A 410 -2.47 -18.21 -3.55
CA THR A 410 -2.90 -18.71 -2.24
C THR A 410 -2.20 -20.02 -1.88
N ALA A 411 -1.99 -20.93 -2.82
CA ALA A 411 -1.27 -22.19 -2.58
C ALA A 411 0.18 -21.91 -2.14
N LEU A 412 0.87 -20.99 -2.83
CA LEU A 412 2.21 -20.56 -2.43
C LEU A 412 2.20 -19.85 -1.07
N GLY A 413 1.16 -19.07 -0.78
CA GLY A 413 0.91 -18.52 0.56
C GLY A 413 0.82 -19.61 1.64
N VAL A 414 0.11 -20.72 1.38
CA VAL A 414 0.04 -21.84 2.33
C VAL A 414 1.39 -22.55 2.45
N VAL A 415 2.17 -22.67 1.38
CA VAL A 415 3.55 -23.20 1.47
C VAL A 415 4.41 -22.31 2.38
N ILE A 416 4.27 -20.98 2.31
CA ILE A 416 4.95 -20.04 3.23
C ILE A 416 4.52 -20.30 4.69
N THR A 417 3.22 -20.48 4.97
CA THR A 417 2.75 -20.76 6.34
C THR A 417 3.19 -22.13 6.86
N ILE A 418 3.29 -23.12 5.97
CA ILE A 418 3.89 -24.43 6.26
C ILE A 418 5.34 -24.25 6.69
N MET A 419 6.15 -23.45 5.98
CA MET A 419 7.55 -23.18 6.38
C MET A 419 7.64 -22.50 7.76
N MET A 420 6.73 -21.56 8.06
CA MET A 420 6.67 -20.91 9.38
C MET A 420 6.35 -21.91 10.51
N LYS A 421 5.36 -22.79 10.29
CA LYS A 421 5.01 -23.84 11.25
C LYS A 421 6.14 -24.85 11.40
N LEU A 422 6.75 -25.28 10.28
CA LEU A 422 7.82 -26.27 10.25
C LEU A 422 9.02 -25.81 11.09
N GLN A 423 9.44 -24.54 10.94
CA GLN A 423 10.50 -23.97 11.78
C GLN A 423 10.09 -23.96 13.27
N SER A 424 8.86 -23.54 13.57
CA SER A 424 8.39 -23.45 14.96
C SER A 424 8.33 -24.82 15.64
N SER A 425 7.91 -25.85 14.91
CA SER A 425 7.90 -27.25 15.35
C SER A 425 9.31 -27.81 15.52
N PHE A 426 10.22 -27.54 14.56
CA PHE A 426 11.60 -27.99 14.64
C PHE A 426 12.32 -27.42 15.87
N LEU A 427 12.17 -26.12 16.16
CA LEU A 427 12.83 -25.49 17.31
C LEU A 427 12.42 -26.13 18.65
N GLN A 428 11.19 -26.67 18.73
CA GLN A 428 10.68 -27.39 19.90
C GLN A 428 11.06 -28.88 19.95
N SER A 429 11.59 -29.45 18.87
CA SER A 429 12.06 -30.85 18.80
C SER A 429 13.44 -31.03 19.43
N ASP A 430 13.85 -32.26 19.73
CA ASP A 430 15.21 -32.56 20.23
C ASP A 430 16.27 -32.67 19.12
N SER A 431 15.89 -32.49 17.86
CA SER A 431 16.77 -32.77 16.71
C SER A 431 17.81 -31.68 16.49
N SER A 432 18.97 -32.08 15.94
CA SER A 432 20.10 -31.19 15.72
C SER A 432 19.88 -30.20 14.57
N ASN A 433 19.25 -30.64 13.49
CA ASN A 433 18.86 -29.78 12.37
C ASN A 433 17.52 -30.22 11.75
N LEU A 434 16.91 -29.33 10.98
CA LEU A 434 15.59 -29.58 10.38
C LEU A 434 15.56 -30.86 9.52
N ILE A 435 16.61 -31.11 8.74
CA ILE A 435 16.67 -32.26 7.83
C ILE A 435 16.70 -33.54 8.64
N THR A 436 17.53 -33.61 9.69
CA THR A 436 17.58 -34.77 10.59
C THR A 436 16.25 -35.02 11.28
N TRP A 437 15.50 -33.97 11.64
CA TRP A 437 14.17 -34.11 12.22
C TRP A 437 13.17 -34.73 11.23
N LEU A 438 13.17 -34.25 9.99
CA LEU A 438 12.31 -34.79 8.92
C LEU A 438 12.68 -36.24 8.57
N VAL A 439 13.98 -36.55 8.48
CA VAL A 439 14.46 -37.91 8.21
C VAL A 439 14.10 -38.87 9.34
N ALA A 440 14.24 -38.44 10.59
CA ALA A 440 13.84 -39.24 11.75
C ALA A 440 12.33 -39.54 11.74
N ASP A 441 11.50 -38.57 11.34
CA ASP A 441 10.05 -38.78 11.17
C ASP A 441 9.69 -39.72 10.01
N VAL A 442 10.54 -39.81 8.98
CA VAL A 442 10.38 -40.84 7.92
C VAL A 442 10.76 -42.22 8.44
N GLN A 443 11.88 -42.33 9.16
CA GLN A 443 12.39 -43.59 9.70
C GLN A 443 11.45 -44.21 10.72
N SER A 444 10.76 -43.36 11.48
CA SER A 444 9.85 -43.77 12.54
C SER A 444 8.60 -44.52 12.06
N LEU A 445 8.29 -44.51 10.75
CA LEU A 445 7.28 -45.37 10.13
C LEU A 445 7.75 -46.83 9.96
N PHE A 446 9.06 -47.05 9.90
CA PHE A 446 9.66 -48.36 9.62
C PHE A 446 10.20 -49.03 10.89
N GLU A 447 10.43 -48.28 11.97
CA GLU A 447 10.88 -48.82 13.25
C GLU A 447 9.69 -49.16 14.16
N THR A 448 9.46 -50.45 14.40
CA THR A 448 8.38 -50.98 15.26
C THR A 448 8.61 -50.80 16.77
N HIS A 449 9.74 -50.26 17.21
CA HIS A 449 10.07 -50.09 18.63
C HIS A 449 10.50 -48.66 18.97
N HIS A 450 9.76 -48.05 19.91
CA HIS A 450 9.99 -46.76 20.55
C HIS A 450 9.91 -45.53 19.66
N TYR A 451 8.67 -45.15 19.29
CA TYR A 451 8.31 -43.75 19.08
C TYR A 451 8.48 -42.98 20.39
N ALA A 452 9.72 -42.66 20.78
CA ALA A 452 9.98 -41.54 21.66
C ALA A 452 9.67 -40.29 20.84
N GLY A 453 8.37 -39.98 20.69
CA GLY A 453 7.93 -38.76 20.02
C GLY A 453 8.78 -37.64 20.58
N SER A 454 9.55 -36.98 19.69
CA SER A 454 10.58 -35.99 20.04
C SER A 454 10.12 -35.23 21.27
N ARG A 455 10.85 -35.38 22.39
CA ARG A 455 10.42 -34.83 23.68
C ARG A 455 10.18 -33.36 23.40
N LYS A 456 8.92 -32.91 23.46
CA LYS A 456 8.64 -31.49 23.33
C LYS A 456 9.33 -30.86 24.54
N LEU A 457 10.47 -30.21 24.35
CA LEU A 457 11.06 -29.41 25.41
C LEU A 457 9.95 -28.47 25.90
N SER A 458 9.79 -28.34 27.21
CA SER A 458 8.72 -27.55 27.82
C SER A 458 8.97 -26.04 27.63
N PHE A 459 8.94 -25.60 26.39
CA PHE A 459 8.91 -24.20 26.01
C PHE A 459 7.46 -23.73 25.91
N GLY A 460 7.25 -22.41 26.06
CA GLY A 460 5.96 -21.80 25.74
C GLY A 460 5.56 -22.03 24.28
N ILE A 461 4.28 -21.83 23.95
CA ILE A 461 3.80 -21.92 22.56
C ILE A 461 4.48 -20.82 21.74
N ALA A 462 5.39 -21.21 20.84
CA ALA A 462 6.13 -20.28 19.99
C ALA A 462 5.16 -19.33 19.24
N PRO A 463 5.43 -18.01 19.16
CA PRO A 463 4.52 -17.07 18.48
C PRO A 463 4.27 -17.46 17.02
N GLY A 464 5.26 -18.12 16.41
CA GLY A 464 5.17 -18.66 15.06
C GLY A 464 3.97 -19.59 14.83
N PHE A 465 3.51 -20.35 15.83
CA PHE A 465 2.30 -21.18 15.70
C PHE A 465 1.03 -20.34 15.54
N TYR A 466 0.90 -19.26 16.32
CA TYR A 466 -0.25 -18.35 16.20
C TYR A 466 -0.21 -17.61 14.86
N TYR A 467 0.95 -17.04 14.50
CA TYR A 467 1.09 -16.33 13.23
C TYR A 467 0.83 -17.24 12.03
N SER A 468 1.40 -18.44 11.99
CA SER A 468 1.19 -19.38 10.88
C SER A 468 -0.27 -19.81 10.77
N PHE A 469 -0.97 -19.98 11.89
CA PHE A 469 -2.38 -20.38 11.92
C PHE A 469 -3.31 -19.26 11.41
N PHE A 470 -3.15 -18.03 11.89
CA PHE A 470 -3.95 -16.91 11.39
C PHE A 470 -3.66 -16.59 9.92
N CYS A 471 -2.40 -16.72 9.49
CA CYS A 471 -2.05 -16.61 8.08
C CYS A 471 -2.77 -17.69 7.26
N LEU A 472 -2.73 -18.95 7.69
CA LEU A 472 -3.42 -20.05 7.02
C LEU A 472 -4.91 -19.76 6.87
N LEU A 473 -5.58 -19.33 7.96
CA LEU A 473 -7.00 -19.02 7.93
C LEU A 473 -7.33 -17.89 6.94
N ALA A 474 -6.54 -16.83 6.93
CA ALA A 474 -6.72 -15.71 6.00
C ALA A 474 -6.55 -16.15 4.54
N ILE A 475 -5.51 -16.93 4.25
CA ILE A 475 -5.17 -17.42 2.90
C ILE A 475 -6.24 -18.37 2.37
N VAL A 476 -6.60 -19.37 3.17
CA VAL A 476 -7.63 -20.37 2.83
C VAL A 476 -8.99 -19.69 2.72
N GLY A 477 -9.30 -18.71 3.58
CA GLY A 477 -10.52 -17.91 3.48
C GLY A 477 -10.61 -17.12 2.17
N VAL A 478 -9.51 -16.49 1.72
CA VAL A 478 -9.45 -15.81 0.42
C VAL A 478 -9.69 -16.79 -0.73
N PHE A 479 -9.01 -17.94 -0.72
CA PHE A 479 -9.17 -18.98 -1.74
C PHE A 479 -10.61 -19.53 -1.78
N ALA A 480 -11.14 -19.97 -0.65
CA ALA A 480 -12.47 -20.57 -0.56
C ALA A 480 -13.56 -19.57 -0.99
N ASN A 481 -13.47 -18.32 -0.52
CA ASN A 481 -14.40 -17.26 -0.93
C ASN A 481 -14.34 -17.00 -2.45
N ALA A 482 -13.14 -16.97 -3.04
CA ALA A 482 -12.99 -16.82 -4.48
C ALA A 482 -13.54 -18.03 -5.25
N SER A 483 -13.15 -19.25 -4.86
CA SER A 483 -13.56 -20.50 -5.52
C SER A 483 -15.08 -20.63 -5.51
N ILE A 484 -15.73 -20.42 -4.36
CA ILE A 484 -17.18 -20.51 -4.22
C ILE A 484 -17.89 -19.44 -5.05
N LYS A 485 -17.48 -18.16 -4.94
CA LYS A 485 -18.21 -17.06 -5.60
C LYS A 485 -18.02 -17.03 -7.11
N ILE A 486 -16.82 -17.33 -7.62
CA ILE A 486 -16.56 -17.38 -9.06
C ILE A 486 -17.31 -18.57 -9.68
N ARG A 487 -17.26 -19.75 -9.04
CA ARG A 487 -18.00 -20.94 -9.50
C ARG A 487 -19.52 -20.73 -9.46
N TRP A 488 -20.04 -20.11 -8.40
CA TRP A 488 -21.45 -19.77 -8.30
C TRP A 488 -21.89 -18.81 -9.43
N MET A 489 -21.09 -17.80 -9.73
CA MET A 489 -21.36 -16.87 -10.83
C MET A 489 -21.37 -17.60 -12.18
N MET A 490 -20.38 -18.46 -12.43
CA MET A 490 -20.30 -19.26 -13.66
C MET A 490 -21.50 -20.21 -13.81
N GLY A 491 -21.96 -20.82 -12.71
CA GLY A 491 -23.14 -21.70 -12.72
C GLY A 491 -24.45 -20.95 -12.97
N ARG A 492 -24.58 -19.71 -12.49
CA ARG A 492 -25.76 -18.86 -12.73
C ARG A 492 -25.92 -18.47 -14.19
N LEU A 493 -24.80 -18.28 -14.90
CA LEU A 493 -24.78 -17.82 -16.28
C LEU A 493 -24.95 -18.94 -17.32
N GLU A 494 -25.35 -20.15 -16.88
CA GLU A 494 -25.53 -21.36 -17.72
C GLU A 494 -24.35 -21.73 -18.64
N VAL A 495 -23.15 -21.19 -18.40
CA VAL A 495 -21.92 -21.45 -19.16
C VAL A 495 -21.40 -22.90 -18.98
N ASN A 496 -22.09 -23.72 -18.18
CA ASN A 496 -21.68 -25.06 -17.75
C ASN A 496 -22.30 -26.20 -18.57
N GLN A 497 -22.28 -26.11 -19.90
CA GLN A 497 -22.74 -27.23 -20.76
C GLN A 497 -21.63 -28.17 -21.27
N ILE A 498 -20.35 -28.05 -20.84
CA ILE A 498 -19.29 -28.92 -21.37
C ILE A 498 -18.59 -29.76 -20.29
N ASP A 499 -18.76 -31.07 -20.46
CA ASP A 499 -18.00 -32.23 -19.98
C ASP A 499 -17.84 -32.49 -18.47
N ARG A 500 -18.58 -33.50 -17.99
CA ARG A 500 -18.26 -34.31 -16.80
C ARG A 500 -16.96 -35.08 -17.00
N ARG A 501 -15.81 -34.41 -17.04
CA ARG A 501 -14.49 -35.06 -16.89
C ARG A 501 -14.27 -35.34 -15.40
N PHE A 502 -13.80 -36.55 -15.09
CA PHE A 502 -13.44 -36.98 -13.73
C PHE A 502 -12.46 -36.02 -13.01
N PHE A 503 -11.68 -35.23 -13.76
CA PHE A 503 -10.79 -34.19 -13.25
C PHE A 503 -11.17 -32.81 -13.79
N SER A 504 -12.15 -32.15 -13.17
CA SER A 504 -12.39 -30.72 -13.42
C SER A 504 -11.19 -29.91 -12.88
N PRO A 505 -10.70 -28.87 -13.58
CA PRO A 505 -9.63 -27.99 -13.10
C PRO A 505 -9.89 -27.45 -11.68
N TRP A 506 -11.16 -27.23 -11.35
CA TRP A 506 -11.62 -26.84 -10.03
C TRP A 506 -11.32 -27.88 -8.95
N ALA A 507 -11.61 -29.16 -9.22
CA ALA A 507 -11.35 -30.25 -8.29
C ALA A 507 -9.85 -30.43 -8.03
N ILE A 508 -9.00 -30.18 -9.03
CA ILE A 508 -7.53 -30.22 -8.88
C ILE A 508 -7.07 -29.10 -7.92
N MET A 509 -7.55 -27.87 -8.10
CA MET A 509 -7.20 -26.74 -7.23
C MET A 509 -7.70 -26.96 -5.80
N ASP A 510 -8.97 -27.38 -5.64
CA ASP A 510 -9.57 -27.64 -4.32
C ASP A 510 -8.84 -28.79 -3.61
N GLY A 511 -8.56 -29.89 -4.33
CA GLY A 511 -7.84 -31.05 -3.81
C GLY A 511 -6.41 -30.69 -3.38
N SER A 512 -5.69 -29.91 -4.19
CA SER A 512 -4.35 -29.43 -3.82
C SER A 512 -4.38 -28.51 -2.60
N MET A 513 -5.36 -27.62 -2.49
CA MET A 513 -5.50 -26.76 -1.33
C MET A 513 -5.82 -27.57 -0.06
N ALA A 514 -6.70 -28.57 -0.17
CA ALA A 514 -7.00 -29.49 0.93
C ALA A 514 -5.75 -30.27 1.38
N LEU A 515 -4.96 -30.80 0.44
CA LEU A 515 -3.70 -31.49 0.76
C LEU A 515 -2.72 -30.59 1.51
N LEU A 516 -2.59 -29.32 1.11
CA LEU A 516 -1.75 -28.33 1.81
C LEU A 516 -2.25 -28.05 3.24
N VAL A 517 -3.56 -27.86 3.42
CA VAL A 517 -4.16 -27.63 4.74
C VAL A 517 -4.00 -28.85 5.65
N ILE A 518 -4.25 -30.05 5.14
CA ILE A 518 -4.04 -31.31 5.87
C ILE A 518 -2.56 -31.44 6.25
N SER A 519 -1.64 -31.22 5.31
CA SER A 519 -0.19 -31.24 5.56
C SER A 519 0.18 -30.29 6.68
N TYR A 520 -0.35 -29.06 6.66
CA TYR A 520 -0.13 -28.09 7.72
C TYR A 520 -0.49 -28.65 9.09
N PHE A 521 -1.66 -29.28 9.25
CA PHE A 521 -2.10 -29.82 10.54
C PHE A 521 -1.29 -31.05 10.99
N LEU A 522 -0.86 -31.90 10.06
CA LEU A 522 -0.10 -33.11 10.36
C LEU A 522 1.33 -32.84 10.88
N ILE A 523 1.93 -31.69 10.56
CA ILE A 523 3.30 -31.34 10.99
C ILE A 523 3.46 -31.48 12.50
N GLY A 524 4.34 -32.41 12.90
CA GLY A 524 4.67 -32.70 14.30
C GLY A 524 3.52 -33.32 15.12
N ALA A 525 2.43 -33.72 14.47
CA ALA A 525 1.25 -34.30 15.13
C ALA A 525 1.13 -35.81 14.90
N VAL A 526 1.52 -36.30 13.73
CA VAL A 526 1.39 -37.71 13.33
C VAL A 526 2.73 -38.22 12.77
N PRO A 527 3.15 -39.46 13.08
CA PRO A 527 4.28 -40.10 12.45
C PRO A 527 4.24 -40.11 10.93
N GLY A 528 5.39 -39.84 10.29
CA GLY A 528 5.50 -39.91 8.83
C GLY A 528 4.87 -38.73 8.10
N PHE A 529 4.54 -37.64 8.81
CA PHE A 529 4.02 -36.43 8.19
C PHE A 529 4.98 -35.87 7.12
N SER A 530 6.28 -36.14 7.26
CA SER A 530 7.32 -35.67 6.33
C SER A 530 7.15 -36.22 4.92
N ILE A 531 6.71 -37.49 4.76
CA ILE A 531 6.43 -38.09 3.45
C ILE A 531 5.23 -37.39 2.81
N PHE A 532 4.15 -37.23 3.58
CA PHE A 532 2.94 -36.57 3.11
C PHE A 532 3.18 -35.11 2.74
N LEU A 533 4.00 -34.42 3.53
CA LEU A 533 4.43 -33.05 3.26
C LEU A 533 5.23 -32.97 1.96
N LEU A 534 6.23 -33.84 1.77
CA LEU A 534 7.03 -33.87 0.54
C LEU A 534 6.15 -34.12 -0.68
N PHE A 535 5.28 -35.14 -0.62
CA PHE A 535 4.33 -35.43 -1.69
C PHE A 535 3.46 -34.21 -2.03
N THR A 536 2.89 -33.56 -1.01
CA THR A 536 2.05 -32.37 -1.19
C THR A 536 2.81 -31.21 -1.81
N LEU A 537 4.05 -30.95 -1.37
CA LEU A 537 4.90 -29.89 -1.92
C LEU A 537 5.27 -30.16 -3.39
N VAL A 538 5.58 -31.40 -3.76
CA VAL A 538 5.87 -31.78 -5.15
C VAL A 538 4.64 -31.60 -6.04
N VAL A 539 3.47 -32.07 -5.58
CA VAL A 539 2.21 -31.91 -6.32
C VAL A 539 1.87 -30.43 -6.50
N THR A 540 1.94 -29.64 -5.43
CA THR A 540 1.70 -28.18 -5.50
C THR A 540 2.74 -27.52 -6.41
N GLY A 541 4.02 -27.84 -6.30
CA GLY A 541 5.08 -27.32 -7.16
C GLY A 541 4.80 -27.57 -8.64
N TYR A 542 4.42 -28.79 -9.00
CA TYR A 542 4.02 -29.14 -10.38
C TYR A 542 2.82 -28.31 -10.85
N LEU A 543 1.77 -28.18 -10.03
CA LEU A 543 0.60 -27.37 -10.35
C LEU A 543 0.95 -25.88 -10.47
N LEU A 544 1.90 -25.36 -9.69
CA LEU A 544 2.35 -23.98 -9.80
C LEU A 544 3.05 -23.68 -11.13
N THR A 545 3.63 -24.66 -11.83
CA THR A 545 4.33 -24.43 -13.11
C THR A 545 3.40 -24.31 -14.32
N LYS A 546 2.18 -24.86 -14.22
CA LYS A 546 1.20 -24.78 -15.29
C LYS A 546 0.75 -23.31 -15.50
N PRO A 547 0.64 -22.84 -16.76
CA PRO A 547 0.28 -21.47 -17.05
C PRO A 547 -1.18 -21.17 -16.67
N ALA A 548 -1.48 -19.92 -16.32
CA ALA A 548 -2.83 -19.50 -15.94
C ALA A 548 -3.81 -19.42 -17.12
N SER A 549 -3.31 -19.35 -18.35
CA SER A 549 -4.11 -19.40 -19.58
C SER A 549 -3.51 -20.43 -20.53
N PRO A 550 -4.29 -21.42 -21.00
CA PRO A 550 -3.87 -22.31 -22.08
C PRO A 550 -3.75 -21.61 -23.44
N TRP A 551 -4.27 -20.38 -23.59
CA TRP A 551 -4.53 -19.74 -24.89
C TRP A 551 -3.83 -18.39 -25.10
N GLY A 552 -3.15 -17.85 -24.08
CA GLY A 552 -2.42 -16.57 -24.17
C GLY A 552 -1.20 -16.55 -25.10
N GLN A 553 -0.87 -17.70 -25.73
CA GLN A 553 0.08 -17.78 -26.84
C GLN A 553 -0.60 -17.65 -28.21
N HIS A 554 -1.84 -18.09 -28.38
CA HIS A 554 -2.51 -18.06 -29.69
C HIS A 554 -3.00 -16.65 -30.05
N SER A 555 -3.60 -15.91 -29.10
CA SER A 555 -4.06 -14.53 -29.35
C SER A 555 -2.94 -13.49 -29.46
N ARG A 556 -1.71 -13.87 -29.06
CA ARG A 556 -0.50 -13.05 -29.22
C ARG A 556 0.11 -13.20 -30.61
N TYR A 557 -0.06 -14.37 -31.24
CA TYR A 557 0.32 -14.61 -32.64
C TYR A 557 -0.70 -13.98 -33.61
N GLU A 558 -2.00 -14.09 -33.34
CA GLU A 558 -3.05 -13.53 -34.22
C GLU A 558 -3.16 -11.99 -34.17
N ARG A 559 -2.67 -11.33 -33.13
CA ARG A 559 -2.59 -9.85 -33.08
C ARG A 559 -1.31 -9.28 -33.69
N GLN A 560 -0.36 -10.13 -34.10
CA GLN A 560 0.88 -9.74 -34.77
C GLN A 560 0.92 -10.10 -36.26
N THR A 561 -0.15 -10.73 -36.76
CA THR A 561 -0.44 -10.95 -38.18
C THR A 561 -1.65 -10.13 -38.58
#